data_AF-A0A2H0XXR7-F1
#
_entry.id   AF-A0A2H0XXR7-F1
#
_cell.length_a   1.000
_cell.length_b   1.000
_cell.length_c   1.000
_cell.angle_alpha   90.00
_cell.angle_beta   90.00
_cell.angle_gamma   90.00
#
_symmetry.space_group_name_H-M   'P 1'
#
loop_
_entity.id
_entity.type
_entity.pdbx_description
1 polymer ?
#
loop_
_entity_poly.entity_id
_entity_poly.type
_entity_poly.pdbx_seq_one_letter_code
_entity_poly.pdbx_strand_id
1 'polypeptide(L)'
;MIKKEVTFQTITPLYTGGVDMKMTEIKPASIMGSLRFWFDVICHFSGKFNGPKYSQTEFNYKKYQDFIESKPEVTDVEICEHLQLSPTARYFGCTGWKSKIGIETINSSKDEIRWIPPSKRKIVDGKNWYLPEKYFEGKFTISFSTEGTEIAENILFPLLNFIQEYGFLGAKNNIGFGRVKMVNSDFSLYKLLHIGESIYNPHEIVEVTNDKNLLKRDDVRKIIYFSVTKKNSVYLGEIKNLLIEKSQLRSSEIRDRSKRHFIFGSIQK
;
A
#
# COMPACT_ATOMS: atom_id res chain seq x y z
N MET A 1 -7.01 21.45 -9.25
CA MET A 1 -6.58 20.03 -9.39
C MET A 1 -5.92 19.84 -10.74
N ILE A 2 -4.74 19.21 -10.79
CA ILE A 2 -4.00 18.89 -12.01
C ILE A 2 -4.11 17.40 -12.28
N LYS A 3 -4.25 17.00 -13.55
CA LYS A 3 -4.33 15.58 -13.93
C LYS A 3 -2.94 15.02 -14.25
N LYS A 4 -2.67 13.81 -13.80
CA LYS A 4 -1.43 13.06 -14.08
C LYS A 4 -1.79 11.63 -14.48
N GLU A 5 -1.38 11.20 -15.67
CA GLU A 5 -1.67 9.87 -16.18
C GLU A 5 -0.51 8.92 -15.91
N VAL A 6 -0.81 7.77 -15.33
CA VAL A 6 0.18 6.73 -15.04
C VAL A 6 -0.33 5.39 -15.55
N THR A 7 0.48 4.74 -16.39
CA THR A 7 0.20 3.43 -16.94
C THR A 7 0.95 2.37 -16.17
N PHE A 8 0.19 1.44 -15.60
CA PHE A 8 0.65 0.30 -14.85
C PHE A 8 0.61 -0.97 -15.71
N GLN A 9 1.59 -1.84 -15.53
CA GLN A 9 1.61 -3.20 -16.02
C GLN A 9 1.63 -4.13 -14.81
N THR A 10 0.68 -5.05 -14.74
CA THR A 10 0.73 -6.15 -13.76
C THR A 10 1.96 -7.03 -14.00
N ILE A 11 2.71 -7.28 -12.93
CA ILE A 11 3.77 -8.31 -12.87
C ILE A 11 3.19 -9.60 -12.30
N THR A 12 2.28 -9.47 -11.32
CA THR A 12 1.41 -10.54 -10.87
C THR A 12 -0.05 -10.10 -11.01
N PRO A 13 -1.00 -11.04 -11.12
CA PRO A 13 -2.43 -10.75 -11.17
C PRO A 13 -2.86 -9.72 -10.12
N LEU A 14 -3.67 -8.75 -10.53
CA LEU A 14 -4.28 -7.74 -9.67
C LEU A 14 -5.69 -8.19 -9.26
N TYR A 15 -6.04 -8.00 -8.00
CA TYR A 15 -7.39 -8.23 -7.52
C TYR A 15 -7.88 -7.05 -6.68
N THR A 16 -8.95 -6.40 -7.12
CA THR A 16 -9.61 -5.31 -6.41
C THR A 16 -11.06 -5.68 -6.15
N GLY A 17 -11.29 -6.56 -5.16
CA GLY A 17 -12.64 -6.98 -4.79
C GLY A 17 -13.49 -5.80 -4.30
N GLY A 18 -14.76 -5.76 -4.71
CA GLY A 18 -15.76 -4.86 -4.17
C GLY A 18 -16.26 -5.29 -2.80
N VAL A 19 -17.32 -4.62 -2.31
CA VAL A 19 -18.00 -4.96 -1.04
C VAL A 19 -18.52 -6.40 -1.04
N ASP A 20 -18.90 -6.92 -2.20
CA ASP A 20 -19.35 -8.30 -2.41
C ASP A 20 -18.18 -9.30 -2.57
N MET A 21 -16.93 -8.84 -2.41
CA MET A 21 -15.71 -9.60 -2.67
C MET A 21 -15.63 -10.17 -4.10
N LYS A 22 -16.25 -9.51 -5.08
CA LYS A 22 -16.11 -9.87 -6.50
C LYS A 22 -15.38 -8.78 -7.27
N MET A 23 -14.77 -9.18 -8.37
CA MET A 23 -14.06 -8.28 -9.27
C MET A 23 -14.77 -8.27 -10.63
N THR A 24 -15.28 -7.10 -11.00
CA THR A 24 -15.86 -6.82 -12.32
C THR A 24 -15.05 -5.79 -13.10
N GLU A 25 -14.21 -5.03 -12.40
CA GLU A 25 -13.33 -3.97 -12.89
C GLU A 25 -12.28 -3.67 -11.83
N ILE A 26 -11.28 -2.86 -12.18
CA ILE A 26 -10.32 -2.32 -11.21
C ILE A 26 -11.03 -1.23 -10.38
N LYS A 27 -11.15 -1.45 -9.06
CA LYS A 27 -11.88 -0.54 -8.17
C LYS A 27 -10.99 0.62 -7.68
N PRO A 28 -11.34 1.89 -7.94
CA PRO A 28 -10.56 3.05 -7.48
C PRO A 28 -10.30 3.06 -5.97
N ALA A 29 -11.32 2.72 -5.17
CA ALA A 29 -11.19 2.66 -3.71
C ALA A 29 -10.13 1.65 -3.23
N SER A 30 -10.00 0.51 -3.90
CA SER A 30 -9.00 -0.51 -3.56
C SER A 30 -7.58 -0.05 -3.91
N ILE A 31 -7.42 0.65 -5.04
CA ILE A 31 -6.14 1.27 -5.40
C ILE A 31 -5.79 2.38 -4.41
N MET A 32 -6.72 3.29 -4.13
CA MET A 32 -6.51 4.38 -3.18
C MET A 32 -6.15 3.85 -1.77
N GLY A 33 -6.82 2.80 -1.31
CA GLY A 33 -6.49 2.13 -0.06
C GLY A 33 -5.07 1.55 -0.04
N SER A 34 -4.59 1.03 -1.18
CA SER A 34 -3.22 0.52 -1.29
C SER A 34 -2.18 1.65 -1.26
N LEU A 35 -2.46 2.77 -1.94
CA LEU A 35 -1.61 3.96 -1.88
C LEU A 35 -1.52 4.50 -0.45
N ARG A 36 -2.68 4.64 0.21
CA ARG A 36 -2.77 5.09 1.61
C ARG A 36 -1.99 4.15 2.54
N PHE A 37 -2.16 2.84 2.39
CA PHE A 37 -1.45 1.83 3.19
C PHE A 37 0.07 1.96 3.03
N TRP A 38 0.58 2.01 1.80
CA TRP A 38 2.02 2.10 1.57
C TRP A 38 2.60 3.42 2.03
N PHE A 39 1.87 4.52 1.88
CA PHE A 39 2.29 5.81 2.42
C PHE A 39 2.39 5.79 3.95
N ASP A 40 1.42 5.17 4.62
CA ASP A 40 1.41 5.03 6.07
C ASP A 40 2.57 4.14 6.57
N VAL A 41 2.82 3.02 5.88
CA VAL A 41 3.97 2.14 6.13
C VAL A 41 5.28 2.93 6.02
N ILE A 42 5.45 3.70 4.94
CA ILE A 42 6.65 4.51 4.75
C ILE A 42 6.80 5.53 5.88
N CYS A 43 5.73 6.23 6.23
CA CYS A 43 5.75 7.19 7.34
C CYS A 43 6.11 6.53 8.68
N HIS A 44 5.53 5.36 8.95
CA HIS A 44 5.76 4.61 10.18
C HIS A 44 7.22 4.16 10.33
N PHE A 45 7.75 3.47 9.32
CA PHE A 45 9.12 2.92 9.37
C PHE A 45 10.19 4.00 9.19
N SER A 46 9.86 5.18 8.69
CA SER A 46 10.79 6.33 8.71
C SER A 46 11.15 6.77 10.13
N GLY A 47 10.31 6.46 11.13
CA GLY A 47 10.45 6.95 12.51
C GLY A 47 10.14 8.44 12.69
N LYS A 48 10.00 9.21 11.61
CA LYS A 48 9.84 10.68 11.64
C LYS A 48 8.42 11.14 11.99
N PHE A 49 7.41 10.30 11.73
CA PHE A 49 6.00 10.67 11.85
C PHE A 49 5.23 9.89 12.92
N ASN A 50 5.92 9.27 13.87
CA ASN A 50 5.31 8.45 14.93
C ASN A 50 4.99 9.21 16.22
N GLY A 51 5.30 10.52 16.27
CA GLY A 51 5.08 11.34 17.45
C GLY A 51 3.62 11.83 17.62
N PRO A 52 3.24 12.35 18.80
CA PRO A 52 1.90 12.88 19.07
C PRO A 52 1.44 13.97 18.09
N LYS A 53 2.37 14.69 17.46
CA LYS A 53 2.10 15.69 16.40
C LYS A 53 1.35 15.08 15.18
N TYR A 54 1.39 13.77 15.00
CA TYR A 54 0.86 13.07 13.83
C TYR A 54 -0.15 11.98 14.20
N SER A 55 -0.72 12.03 15.40
CA SER A 55 -1.56 10.95 15.91
C SER A 55 -3.01 10.99 15.42
N GLN A 56 -3.48 12.13 14.90
CA GLN A 56 -4.91 12.31 14.60
C GLN A 56 -5.23 11.81 13.18
N THR A 57 -6.23 10.94 13.08
CA THR A 57 -6.75 10.44 11.79
C THR A 57 -8.13 10.99 11.45
N GLU A 58 -8.70 11.82 12.32
CA GLU A 58 -10.02 12.43 12.17
C GLU A 58 -9.91 13.95 12.21
N PHE A 59 -10.77 14.62 11.44
CA PHE A 59 -10.79 16.09 11.41
C PHE A 59 -11.60 16.65 12.59
N ASN A 60 -10.95 17.43 13.46
CA ASN A 60 -11.64 18.09 14.56
C ASN A 60 -12.19 19.45 14.11
N TYR A 61 -13.47 19.48 13.75
CA TYR A 61 -14.14 20.68 13.24
C TYR A 61 -14.13 21.85 14.24
N LYS A 62 -14.33 21.58 15.53
CA LYS A 62 -14.32 22.63 16.56
C LYS A 62 -12.95 23.29 16.67
N LYS A 63 -11.89 22.49 16.78
CA LYS A 63 -10.50 22.98 16.84
C LYS A 63 -10.12 23.76 15.58
N TYR A 64 -10.64 23.35 14.43
CA TYR A 64 -10.48 24.07 13.17
C TYR A 64 -11.16 25.44 13.20
N GLN A 65 -12.43 25.52 13.63
CA GLN A 65 -13.18 26.79 13.72
C GLN A 65 -12.49 27.79 14.65
N ASP A 66 -12.13 27.35 15.86
CA ASP A 66 -11.43 28.19 16.83
C ASP A 66 -10.11 28.75 16.23
N PHE A 67 -9.41 27.94 15.43
CA PHE A 67 -8.15 28.33 14.82
C PHE A 67 -8.31 29.35 13.69
N ILE A 68 -9.26 29.15 12.77
CA ILE A 68 -9.50 30.09 11.66
C ILE A 68 -10.07 31.42 12.16
N GLU A 69 -10.85 31.43 13.25
CA GLU A 69 -11.34 32.67 13.86
C GLU A 69 -10.18 33.49 14.44
N SER A 70 -9.20 32.82 15.05
CA SER A 70 -7.99 33.46 15.59
C SER A 70 -6.96 33.85 14.52
N LYS A 71 -6.94 33.14 13.39
CA LYS A 71 -5.99 33.33 12.28
C LYS A 71 -6.69 33.09 10.92
N PRO A 72 -7.35 34.12 10.36
CA PRO A 72 -8.12 33.98 9.12
C PRO A 72 -7.28 33.62 7.89
N GLU A 73 -6.01 34.06 7.84
CA GLU A 73 -5.08 33.82 6.71
C GLU A 73 -4.17 32.60 6.95
N VAL A 74 -4.76 31.48 7.37
CA VAL A 74 -4.01 30.26 7.65
C VAL A 74 -3.93 29.34 6.44
N THR A 75 -2.78 28.70 6.25
CA THR A 75 -2.58 27.71 5.18
C THR A 75 -3.08 26.31 5.58
N ASP A 76 -3.36 25.47 4.60
CA ASP A 76 -3.69 24.05 4.81
C ASP A 76 -2.65 23.30 5.65
N VAL A 77 -1.36 23.62 5.45
CA VAL A 77 -0.26 22.99 6.18
C VAL A 77 -0.38 23.34 7.67
N GLU A 78 -0.58 24.62 7.98
CA GLU A 78 -0.73 25.09 9.35
C GLU A 78 -2.00 24.53 10.00
N ILE A 79 -3.12 24.43 9.27
CA ILE A 79 -4.35 23.76 9.75
C ILE A 79 -4.04 22.31 10.11
N CYS A 80 -3.42 21.56 9.20
CA CYS A 80 -3.07 20.16 9.43
C CYS A 80 -2.14 19.96 10.62
N GLU A 81 -1.18 20.88 10.83
CA GLU A 81 -0.29 20.86 11.98
C GLU A 81 -1.01 21.20 13.28
N HIS A 82 -1.85 22.23 13.28
CA HIS A 82 -2.65 22.62 14.43
C HIS A 82 -3.59 21.48 14.86
N LEU A 83 -4.22 20.81 13.89
CA LEU A 83 -5.08 19.64 14.13
C LEU A 83 -4.29 18.36 14.42
N GLN A 84 -2.97 18.36 14.30
CA GLN A 84 -2.10 17.20 14.50
C GLN A 84 -2.46 16.01 13.61
N LEU A 85 -2.95 16.30 12.39
CA LEU A 85 -3.33 15.27 11.43
C LEU A 85 -2.09 14.45 11.03
N SER A 86 -2.25 13.14 10.93
CA SER A 86 -1.22 12.25 10.40
C SER A 86 -0.92 12.60 8.94
N PRO A 87 0.31 12.42 8.44
CA PRO A 87 0.63 12.67 7.02
C PRO A 87 -0.37 11.99 6.09
N THR A 88 -0.75 10.75 6.41
CA THR A 88 -1.72 9.97 5.66
C THR A 88 -3.08 10.70 5.56
N ALA A 89 -3.60 11.25 6.66
CA ALA A 89 -4.83 12.05 6.64
C ALA A 89 -4.67 13.37 5.84
N ARG A 90 -3.50 14.04 5.93
CA ARG A 90 -3.24 15.29 5.21
C ARG A 90 -3.33 15.15 3.69
N TYR A 91 -2.77 14.07 3.13
CA TYR A 91 -2.66 13.90 1.68
C TYR A 91 -3.75 13.01 1.08
N PHE A 92 -4.19 11.96 1.79
CA PHE A 92 -5.23 11.02 1.33
C PHE A 92 -6.62 11.30 1.89
N GLY A 93 -6.75 12.35 2.71
CA GLY A 93 -8.03 12.74 3.32
C GLY A 93 -8.39 11.94 4.57
N CYS A 94 -9.39 12.47 5.27
CA CYS A 94 -10.13 11.81 6.33
C CYS A 94 -11.56 12.39 6.39
N THR A 95 -12.42 11.87 7.26
CA THR A 95 -13.76 12.46 7.44
C THR A 95 -13.63 13.93 7.81
N GLY A 96 -14.21 14.83 7.01
CA GLY A 96 -14.11 16.28 7.20
C GLY A 96 -12.91 16.96 6.53
N TRP A 97 -11.95 16.21 5.97
CA TRP A 97 -10.79 16.73 5.23
C TRP A 97 -10.66 16.09 3.85
N LYS A 98 -10.72 16.91 2.80
CA LYS A 98 -10.66 16.41 1.43
C LYS A 98 -9.26 15.90 1.08
N SER A 99 -9.19 14.80 0.34
CA SER A 99 -7.93 14.28 -0.20
C SER A 99 -7.29 15.25 -1.19
N LYS A 100 -5.96 15.38 -1.13
CA LYS A 100 -5.13 16.12 -2.08
C LYS A 100 -4.75 15.26 -3.30
N ILE A 101 -4.99 13.95 -3.23
CA ILE A 101 -4.75 12.96 -4.28
C ILE A 101 -6.05 12.19 -4.56
N GLY A 102 -6.52 12.23 -5.80
CA GLY A 102 -7.73 11.56 -6.27
C GLY A 102 -7.44 10.62 -7.45
N ILE A 103 -8.40 9.74 -7.71
CA ILE A 103 -8.45 8.93 -8.93
C ILE A 103 -9.69 9.39 -9.70
N GLU A 104 -9.48 9.95 -10.89
CA GLU A 104 -10.55 10.43 -11.76
C GLU A 104 -11.11 9.28 -12.60
N THR A 105 -10.22 8.53 -13.25
CA THR A 105 -10.58 7.41 -14.12
C THR A 105 -9.54 6.30 -14.05
N ILE A 106 -10.01 5.07 -14.32
CA ILE A 106 -9.16 3.91 -14.55
C ILE A 106 -9.55 3.31 -15.89
N ASN A 107 -8.65 3.38 -16.86
CA ASN A 107 -8.80 2.80 -18.19
C ASN A 107 -8.10 1.44 -18.22
N SER A 108 -8.86 0.38 -18.51
CA SER A 108 -8.36 -0.99 -18.61
C SER A 108 -9.19 -1.78 -19.62
N SER A 109 -8.62 -2.80 -20.25
CA SER A 109 -9.41 -3.66 -21.13
C SER A 109 -10.20 -4.66 -20.30
N LYS A 110 -11.51 -4.80 -20.57
CA LYS A 110 -12.34 -5.81 -19.90
C LYS A 110 -11.88 -7.24 -20.22
N ASP A 111 -11.25 -7.45 -21.37
CA ASP A 111 -10.73 -8.75 -21.81
C ASP A 111 -9.52 -9.23 -20.97
N GLU A 112 -8.92 -8.33 -20.20
CA GLU A 112 -7.83 -8.63 -19.27
C GLU A 112 -8.35 -9.14 -17.91
N ILE A 113 -9.67 -9.15 -17.69
CA ILE A 113 -10.28 -9.82 -16.53
C ILE A 113 -10.40 -11.31 -16.82
N ARG A 114 -9.57 -12.10 -16.14
CA ARG A 114 -9.53 -13.56 -16.24
C ARG A 114 -10.44 -14.18 -15.19
N TRP A 115 -10.97 -15.36 -15.52
CA TRP A 115 -11.77 -16.18 -14.62
C TRP A 115 -11.06 -17.50 -14.30
N ILE A 116 -11.17 -17.96 -13.04
CA ILE A 116 -10.63 -19.24 -12.58
C ILE A 116 -11.79 -20.15 -12.19
N PRO A 117 -11.88 -21.36 -12.78
CA PRO A 117 -12.91 -22.32 -12.39
C PRO A 117 -12.74 -22.76 -10.92
N PRO A 118 -13.84 -23.01 -10.19
CA PRO A 118 -13.81 -23.42 -8.78
C PRO A 118 -12.82 -24.55 -8.47
N SER A 119 -12.74 -25.55 -9.36
CA SER A 119 -11.83 -26.71 -9.22
C SER A 119 -10.35 -26.34 -9.21
N LYS A 120 -9.95 -25.20 -9.80
CA LYS A 120 -8.56 -24.72 -9.87
C LYS A 120 -8.24 -23.61 -8.87
N ARG A 121 -9.19 -23.21 -8.03
CA ARG A 121 -9.00 -22.10 -7.09
C ARG A 121 -8.30 -22.51 -5.80
N LYS A 122 -8.29 -23.78 -5.43
CA LYS A 122 -7.71 -24.24 -4.17
C LYS A 122 -6.18 -24.18 -4.22
N ILE A 123 -5.57 -23.51 -3.25
CA ILE A 123 -4.12 -23.29 -3.20
C ILE A 123 -3.42 -24.41 -2.43
N VAL A 124 -4.00 -24.81 -1.29
CA VAL A 124 -3.45 -25.82 -0.38
C VAL A 124 -4.53 -26.82 -0.02
N ASP A 125 -4.26 -28.11 -0.20
CA ASP A 125 -5.17 -29.17 0.18
C ASP A 125 -5.36 -29.24 1.70
N GLY A 126 -6.57 -29.56 2.14
CA GLY A 126 -6.94 -29.54 3.56
C GLY A 126 -7.02 -28.15 4.23
N LYS A 127 -6.81 -27.04 3.49
CA LYS A 127 -6.96 -25.67 4.01
C LYS A 127 -7.98 -24.84 3.21
N ASN A 128 -8.60 -23.87 3.88
CA ASN A 128 -9.57 -22.95 3.27
C ASN A 128 -8.89 -21.78 2.54
N TRP A 129 -7.90 -22.07 1.70
CA TRP A 129 -7.10 -21.06 1.00
C TRP A 129 -7.37 -21.12 -0.50
N TYR A 130 -7.96 -20.04 -1.03
CA TYR A 130 -8.45 -20.00 -2.39
C TYR A 130 -8.02 -18.73 -3.14
N LEU A 131 -7.66 -18.93 -4.41
CA LEU A 131 -7.54 -17.87 -5.40
C LEU A 131 -8.89 -17.15 -5.58
N PRO A 132 -8.89 -15.86 -5.97
CA PRO A 132 -10.12 -15.18 -6.34
C PRO A 132 -10.77 -15.87 -7.54
N GLU A 133 -12.07 -15.67 -7.72
CA GLU A 133 -12.78 -16.17 -8.90
C GLU A 133 -12.32 -15.46 -10.17
N LYS A 134 -12.12 -14.14 -10.07
CA LYS A 134 -11.68 -13.28 -11.16
C LYS A 134 -10.50 -12.43 -10.72
N TYR A 135 -9.64 -12.09 -11.67
CA TYR A 135 -8.51 -11.20 -11.46
C TYR A 135 -8.21 -10.46 -12.75
N PHE A 136 -7.48 -9.35 -12.64
CA PHE A 136 -7.00 -8.59 -13.78
C PHE A 136 -5.53 -8.93 -14.05
N GLU A 137 -5.20 -9.15 -15.31
CA GLU A 137 -3.83 -9.35 -15.78
C GLU A 137 -3.64 -8.65 -17.12
N GLY A 138 -2.85 -7.58 -17.11
CA GLY A 138 -2.72 -6.67 -18.25
C GLY A 138 -2.16 -5.31 -17.89
N LYS A 139 -2.43 -4.33 -18.76
CA LYS A 139 -2.09 -2.92 -18.58
C LYS A 139 -3.31 -2.08 -18.25
N PHE A 140 -3.16 -1.15 -17.32
CA PHE A 140 -4.20 -0.17 -17.03
C PHE A 140 -3.60 1.21 -16.79
N THR A 141 -4.34 2.24 -17.16
CA THR A 141 -3.94 3.63 -16.98
C THR A 141 -4.84 4.30 -15.97
N ILE A 142 -4.26 4.92 -14.95
CA ILE A 142 -4.98 5.73 -13.98
C ILE A 142 -4.75 7.20 -14.30
N SER A 143 -5.83 7.97 -14.38
CA SER A 143 -5.78 9.43 -14.35
C SER A 143 -5.92 9.88 -12.89
N PHE A 144 -4.80 10.26 -12.29
CA PHE A 144 -4.78 10.85 -10.94
C PHE A 144 -5.09 12.32 -11.01
N SER A 145 -5.79 12.84 -10.00
CA SER A 145 -5.90 14.28 -9.74
C SER A 145 -5.10 14.66 -8.51
N THR A 146 -4.31 15.73 -8.60
CA THR A 146 -3.53 16.24 -7.46
C THR A 146 -3.79 17.73 -7.23
N GLU A 147 -3.67 18.17 -5.98
CA GLU A 147 -3.72 19.58 -5.60
C GLU A 147 -2.40 20.28 -5.94
N GLY A 148 -2.10 20.41 -7.24
CA GLY A 148 -0.87 21.00 -7.76
C GLY A 148 0.16 19.96 -8.19
N THR A 149 1.19 20.43 -8.92
CA THR A 149 2.26 19.58 -9.45
C THR A 149 3.16 19.09 -8.33
N GLU A 150 3.41 19.91 -7.31
CA GLU A 150 4.22 19.55 -6.15
C GLU A 150 3.68 18.32 -5.42
N ILE A 151 2.36 18.20 -5.22
CA ILE A 151 1.78 17.00 -4.59
C ILE A 151 2.02 15.74 -5.44
N ALA A 152 2.00 15.87 -6.77
CA ALA A 152 2.33 14.75 -7.64
C ALA A 152 3.80 14.35 -7.50
N GLU A 153 4.72 15.32 -7.59
CA GLU A 153 6.17 15.07 -7.64
C GLU A 153 6.78 14.74 -6.28
N ASN A 154 6.24 15.30 -5.20
CA ASN A 154 6.78 15.16 -3.85
C ASN A 154 6.13 14.04 -3.03
N ILE A 155 4.92 13.59 -3.40
CA ILE A 155 4.14 12.59 -2.65
C ILE A 155 3.77 11.40 -3.55
N LEU A 156 2.98 11.63 -4.60
CA LEU A 156 2.42 10.55 -5.41
C LEU A 156 3.50 9.75 -6.15
N PHE A 157 4.39 10.42 -6.89
CA PHE A 157 5.38 9.77 -7.73
C PHE A 157 6.46 9.02 -6.93
N PRO A 158 7.00 9.56 -5.81
CA PRO A 158 7.90 8.79 -4.97
C PRO A 158 7.21 7.59 -4.31
N LEU A 159 5.95 7.72 -3.92
CA LEU A 159 5.15 6.60 -3.42
C LEU A 159 4.97 5.52 -4.49
N LEU A 160 4.64 5.90 -5.73
CA LEU A 160 4.52 4.96 -6.84
C LEU A 160 5.87 4.28 -7.12
N ASN A 161 6.97 5.04 -7.12
CA ASN A 161 8.32 4.50 -7.27
C ASN A 161 8.65 3.44 -6.22
N PHE A 162 8.30 3.69 -4.96
CA PHE A 162 8.45 2.72 -3.89
C PHE A 162 7.56 1.48 -4.10
N ILE A 163 6.30 1.67 -4.53
CA ILE A 163 5.33 0.59 -4.72
C ILE A 163 5.77 -0.36 -5.84
N GLN A 164 6.33 0.12 -6.95
CA GLN A 164 6.77 -0.78 -8.02
C GLN A 164 7.94 -1.69 -7.60
N GLU A 165 8.80 -1.24 -6.71
CA GLU A 165 9.95 -2.03 -6.25
C GLU A 165 9.57 -2.99 -5.11
N TYR A 166 8.87 -2.47 -4.10
CA TYR A 166 8.65 -3.19 -2.85
C TYR A 166 7.19 -3.47 -2.55
N GLY A 167 6.27 -2.77 -3.22
CA GLY A 167 4.86 -2.77 -2.87
C GLY A 167 3.93 -3.62 -3.74
N PHE A 168 2.64 -3.43 -3.49
CA PHE A 168 1.55 -4.08 -4.22
C PHE A 168 0.32 -3.17 -4.22
N LEU A 169 -0.57 -3.37 -5.20
CA LEU A 169 -1.87 -2.73 -5.30
C LEU A 169 -2.99 -3.78 -5.16
N GLY A 170 -4.11 -3.36 -4.60
CA GLY A 170 -5.27 -4.22 -4.39
C GLY A 170 -5.14 -5.17 -3.20
N ALA A 171 -5.95 -6.21 -3.21
CA ALA A 171 -6.03 -7.21 -2.16
C ALA A 171 -5.34 -8.53 -2.57
N LYS A 172 -5.29 -9.49 -1.62
CA LYS A 172 -4.68 -10.82 -1.80
C LYS A 172 -3.16 -10.79 -2.04
N ASN A 173 -2.51 -9.72 -1.63
CA ASN A 173 -1.05 -9.59 -1.58
C ASN A 173 -0.37 -10.68 -0.73
N ASN A 174 -1.05 -11.19 0.30
CA ASN A 174 -0.58 -12.29 1.13
C ASN A 174 -0.36 -13.61 0.37
N ILE A 175 -0.90 -13.73 -0.85
CA ILE A 175 -0.68 -14.84 -1.78
C ILE A 175 -0.04 -14.37 -3.10
N GLY A 176 0.57 -13.18 -3.11
CA GLY A 176 1.40 -12.68 -4.21
C GLY A 176 0.69 -11.82 -5.26
N PHE A 177 -0.58 -11.46 -5.08
CA PHE A 177 -1.31 -10.59 -6.02
C PHE A 177 -0.86 -9.12 -5.90
N GLY A 178 -1.03 -8.37 -6.99
CA GLY A 178 -0.95 -6.92 -6.98
C GLY A 178 0.41 -6.31 -7.25
N ARG A 179 1.42 -7.09 -7.66
CA ARG A 179 2.71 -6.52 -8.09
C ARG A 179 2.51 -5.82 -9.43
N VAL A 180 2.97 -4.57 -9.52
CA VAL A 180 2.85 -3.74 -10.72
C VAL A 180 4.18 -3.03 -11.00
N LYS A 181 4.39 -2.66 -12.25
CA LYS A 181 5.42 -1.69 -12.66
C LYS A 181 4.78 -0.57 -13.46
N MET A 182 5.39 0.61 -13.48
CA MET A 182 4.95 1.69 -14.35
C MET A 182 5.68 1.62 -15.70
N VAL A 183 5.02 2.06 -16.77
CA VAL A 183 5.49 1.84 -18.16
C VAL A 183 5.75 3.13 -18.93
N ASN A 184 5.00 4.20 -18.64
CA ASN A 184 5.02 5.44 -19.44
C ASN A 184 5.66 6.64 -18.73
N SER A 185 6.33 6.43 -17.60
CA SER A 185 7.06 7.51 -16.92
C SER A 185 8.27 6.93 -16.20
N ASP A 186 9.39 7.65 -16.27
CA ASP A 186 10.58 7.29 -15.52
C ASP A 186 10.44 7.77 -14.08
N PHE A 187 9.91 6.89 -13.23
CA PHE A 187 9.75 7.16 -11.82
C PHE A 187 11.06 7.14 -11.03
N SER A 188 12.17 6.70 -11.65
CA SER A 188 13.48 6.63 -10.98
C SER A 188 14.01 8.01 -10.58
N LEU A 189 13.46 9.09 -11.16
CA LEU A 189 13.77 10.47 -10.79
C LEU A 189 13.10 10.89 -9.47
N TYR A 190 12.02 10.24 -9.06
CA TYR A 190 11.22 10.59 -7.88
C TYR A 190 11.59 9.69 -6.70
N LYS A 191 12.77 9.90 -6.12
CA LYS A 191 13.28 9.07 -5.00
C LYS A 191 12.96 9.61 -3.62
N LEU A 192 12.60 10.90 -3.51
CA LEU A 192 12.47 11.59 -2.23
C LEU A 192 11.00 11.92 -1.96
N LEU A 193 10.52 11.59 -0.76
CA LEU A 193 9.25 12.09 -0.24
C LEU A 193 9.47 13.41 0.50
N HIS A 194 8.63 14.41 0.24
CA HIS A 194 8.64 15.68 0.97
C HIS A 194 7.31 15.83 1.72
N ILE A 195 7.35 15.70 3.04
CA ILE A 195 6.18 15.77 3.92
C ILE A 195 6.38 16.95 4.88
N GLY A 196 5.69 18.06 4.60
CA GLY A 196 5.99 19.34 5.25
C GLY A 196 7.46 19.71 5.04
N GLU A 197 8.19 19.99 6.12
CA GLU A 197 9.63 20.29 6.08
C GLU A 197 10.52 19.04 6.03
N SER A 198 9.96 17.83 6.18
CA SER A 198 10.73 16.59 6.22
C SER A 198 10.95 16.02 4.82
N ILE A 199 12.22 15.85 4.45
CA ILE A 199 12.64 15.17 3.22
C ILE A 199 13.32 13.85 3.59
N TYR A 200 13.00 12.77 2.89
CA TYR A 200 13.65 11.46 3.08
C TYR A 200 13.44 10.52 1.90
N ASN A 201 14.32 9.53 1.78
CA ASN A 201 14.24 8.50 0.76
C ASN A 201 13.49 7.27 1.30
N PRO A 202 12.31 6.91 0.77
CA PRO A 202 11.56 5.74 1.23
C PRO A 202 12.34 4.42 1.15
N HIS A 203 13.32 4.30 0.25
CA HIS A 203 14.10 3.06 0.09
C HIS A 203 14.99 2.77 1.31
N GLU A 204 15.30 3.76 2.15
CA GLU A 204 16.13 3.60 3.35
C GLU A 204 15.46 2.72 4.43
N ILE A 205 14.13 2.65 4.40
CA ILE A 205 13.35 1.82 5.32
C ILE A 205 13.38 0.34 4.93
N VAL A 206 13.95 -0.02 3.77
CA VAL A 206 13.99 -1.38 3.25
C VAL A 206 15.38 -1.97 3.42
N GLU A 207 15.44 -3.21 3.88
CA GLU A 207 16.64 -4.03 3.86
C GLU A 207 16.42 -5.21 2.90
N VAL A 208 17.21 -5.27 1.84
CA VAL A 208 17.17 -6.39 0.90
C VAL A 208 18.10 -7.49 1.39
N THR A 209 17.59 -8.72 1.49
CA THR A 209 18.36 -9.87 1.93
C THR A 209 17.96 -11.13 1.18
N ASN A 210 18.88 -12.08 1.15
CA ASN A 210 18.78 -13.42 0.60
C ASN A 210 18.94 -14.48 1.71
N ASP A 211 19.01 -14.05 2.98
CA ASP A 211 18.95 -14.93 4.15
C ASP A 211 17.52 -15.44 4.36
N LYS A 212 17.36 -16.77 4.38
CA LYS A 212 16.06 -17.43 4.59
C LYS A 212 15.62 -17.42 6.06
N ASN A 213 16.49 -17.09 7.01
CA ASN A 213 16.16 -17.08 8.45
C ASN A 213 15.45 -15.79 8.91
N LEU A 214 14.64 -15.18 8.04
CA LEU A 214 13.96 -13.89 8.27
C LEU A 214 13.09 -13.87 9.53
N LEU A 215 12.49 -15.01 9.84
CA LEU A 215 11.52 -15.17 10.92
C LEU A 215 12.17 -15.20 12.32
N LYS A 216 13.51 -15.12 12.39
CA LYS A 216 14.30 -15.12 13.64
C LYS A 216 14.89 -13.75 13.99
N ARG A 217 14.60 -12.70 13.21
CA ARG A 217 15.13 -11.36 13.47
C ARG A 217 14.23 -10.60 14.47
N ASP A 218 14.85 -10.02 15.49
CA ASP A 218 14.17 -9.26 16.54
C ASP A 218 14.12 -7.74 16.27
N ASP A 219 14.92 -7.22 15.32
CA ASP A 219 14.91 -5.80 14.95
C ASP A 219 13.85 -5.49 13.88
N VAL A 220 12.86 -4.67 14.26
CA VAL A 220 11.67 -4.31 13.48
C VAL A 220 11.71 -2.89 12.92
N ARG A 221 12.90 -2.30 12.80
CA ARG A 221 13.02 -0.92 12.28
C ARG A 221 13.01 -0.83 10.76
N LYS A 222 13.04 -1.95 10.05
CA LYS A 222 13.07 -2.00 8.58
C LYS A 222 12.10 -3.02 8.01
N ILE A 223 11.66 -2.75 6.78
CA ILE A 223 10.97 -3.70 5.92
C ILE A 223 12.01 -4.64 5.34
N ILE A 224 11.92 -5.92 5.66
CA ILE A 224 12.84 -6.91 5.09
C ILE A 224 12.28 -7.42 3.77
N TYR A 225 13.01 -7.18 2.69
CA TYR A 225 12.67 -7.62 1.34
C TYR A 225 13.53 -8.82 0.94
N PHE A 226 12.89 -9.98 0.82
CA PHE A 226 13.57 -11.20 0.42
C PHE A 226 13.74 -11.25 -1.10
N SER A 227 14.98 -11.20 -1.58
CA SER A 227 15.32 -11.33 -2.99
C SER A 227 15.79 -12.74 -3.30
N VAL A 228 15.20 -13.35 -4.32
CA VAL A 228 15.58 -14.69 -4.81
C VAL A 228 16.31 -14.53 -6.13
N THR A 229 17.55 -15.01 -6.19
CA THR A 229 18.46 -14.82 -7.34
C THR A 229 18.40 -15.93 -8.40
N LYS A 230 17.57 -16.97 -8.26
CA LYS A 230 17.61 -18.16 -9.15
C LYS A 230 16.51 -18.17 -10.23
N LYS A 231 16.84 -18.38 -11.51
CA LYS A 231 15.88 -18.39 -12.63
C LYS A 231 14.94 -19.62 -12.66
N ASN A 232 13.64 -19.33 -12.91
CA ASN A 232 12.66 -20.03 -13.77
C ASN A 232 12.00 -21.41 -13.49
N SER A 233 12.03 -22.00 -12.29
CA SER A 233 10.99 -23.03 -11.94
C SER A 233 10.71 -23.23 -10.45
N VAL A 234 11.57 -22.69 -9.58
CA VAL A 234 11.57 -22.98 -8.14
C VAL A 234 10.73 -21.99 -7.32
N TYR A 235 10.36 -20.83 -7.89
CA TYR A 235 9.65 -19.77 -7.16
C TYR A 235 8.29 -20.17 -6.62
N LEU A 236 7.47 -20.88 -7.41
CA LEU A 236 6.15 -21.31 -6.93
C LEU A 236 6.28 -22.34 -5.80
N GLY A 237 7.31 -23.20 -5.84
CA GLY A 237 7.64 -24.11 -4.75
C GLY A 237 8.07 -23.36 -3.49
N GLU A 238 8.95 -22.37 -3.63
CA GLU A 238 9.42 -21.55 -2.50
C GLU A 238 8.29 -20.69 -1.91
N ILE A 239 7.43 -20.07 -2.74
CA ILE A 239 6.25 -19.34 -2.26
C ILE A 239 5.31 -20.29 -1.51
N LYS A 240 5.03 -21.49 -2.06
CA LYS A 240 4.22 -22.50 -1.37
C LYS A 240 4.84 -22.91 -0.04
N ASN A 241 6.15 -23.15 -0.01
CA ASN A 241 6.87 -23.51 1.21
C ASN A 241 6.83 -22.39 2.25
N LEU A 242 7.10 -21.14 1.87
CA LEU A 242 6.99 -19.98 2.75
C LEU A 242 5.56 -19.79 3.28
N LEU A 243 4.54 -20.02 2.45
CA LEU A 243 3.15 -19.98 2.86
C LEU A 243 2.79 -21.11 3.84
N ILE A 244 3.32 -22.32 3.63
CA ILE A 244 3.16 -23.47 4.53
C ILE A 244 3.87 -23.20 5.86
N GLU A 245 5.13 -22.78 5.84
CA GLU A 245 5.91 -22.44 7.02
C GLU A 245 5.24 -21.32 7.83
N LYS A 246 4.79 -20.25 7.16
CA LYS A 246 3.99 -19.17 7.76
C LYS A 246 2.73 -19.73 8.44
N SER A 247 2.03 -20.65 7.79
CA SER A 247 0.82 -21.29 8.33
C SER A 247 1.13 -22.19 9.54
N GLN A 248 2.21 -22.97 9.47
CA GLN A 248 2.69 -23.83 10.56
C GLN A 248 3.09 -23.01 11.78
N LEU A 249 3.90 -21.97 11.61
CA LEU A 249 4.28 -21.06 12.69
C LEU A 249 3.08 -20.38 13.34
N ARG A 250 2.08 -19.98 12.54
CA ARG A 250 0.83 -19.44 13.06
C ARG A 250 0.07 -20.45 13.92
N SER A 251 0.16 -21.74 13.61
CA SER A 251 -0.47 -22.81 14.37
C SER A 251 0.34 -23.25 15.60
N SER A 252 1.67 -23.19 15.57
CA SER A 252 2.51 -23.54 16.72
C SER A 252 2.49 -22.45 17.79
N GLU A 253 2.37 -21.18 17.39
CA GLU A 253 2.32 -20.01 18.29
C GLU A 253 0.88 -19.69 18.76
N ILE A 254 -0.01 -20.68 18.83
CA ILE A 254 -1.41 -20.48 19.27
C ILE A 254 -1.50 -19.92 20.69
N ARG A 255 -0.54 -20.27 21.55
CA ARG A 255 -0.53 -19.92 22.97
C ARG A 255 0.08 -18.55 23.26
N ASP A 256 0.97 -18.04 22.41
CA ASP A 256 1.56 -16.70 22.54
C ASP A 256 0.86 -15.73 21.59
N ARG A 257 -0.19 -15.09 22.10
CA ARG A 257 -1.01 -14.15 21.33
C ARG A 257 -0.21 -12.93 20.88
N SER A 258 0.76 -12.47 21.69
CA SER A 258 1.59 -11.31 21.40
C SER A 258 2.57 -11.60 20.28
N LYS A 259 3.25 -12.75 20.34
CA LYS A 259 4.14 -13.20 19.26
C LYS A 259 3.38 -13.54 17.99
N ARG A 260 2.18 -14.14 18.10
CA ARG A 260 1.31 -14.38 16.93
C ARG A 260 0.84 -13.07 16.30
N HIS A 261 0.52 -12.06 17.12
CA HIS A 261 0.17 -10.73 16.64
C HIS A 261 1.35 -10.03 15.96
N PHE A 262 2.54 -10.14 16.56
CA PHE A 262 3.78 -9.59 16.04
C PHE A 262 4.17 -10.20 14.68
N ILE A 263 4.12 -11.53 14.54
CA ILE A 263 4.53 -12.21 13.30
C ILE A 263 3.45 -12.14 12.21
N PHE A 264 2.16 -12.11 12.57
CA PHE A 264 1.06 -12.29 11.61
C PHE A 264 -0.04 -11.23 11.61
N GLY A 265 0.10 -10.16 12.41
CA GLY A 265 -0.90 -9.11 12.57
C GLY A 265 -2.07 -9.48 13.51
N SER A 266 -2.92 -8.49 13.80
CA SER A 266 -4.14 -8.68 14.61
C SER A 266 -5.24 -9.30 13.76
N ILE A 267 -6.04 -10.18 14.36
CA ILE A 267 -7.33 -10.61 13.81
C ILE A 267 -8.49 -10.11 14.67
N GLN A 268 -8.28 -9.08 15.50
CA GLN A 268 -9.39 -8.46 16.21
C GLN A 268 -10.38 -7.96 15.14
N LYS A 269 -11.46 -8.73 14.98
CA LYS A 269 -12.73 -8.25 14.48
C LYS A 269 -13.37 -7.43 15.59
#